data_AF-A0A9E3E528-F1
#
_entry.id   AF-A0A9E3E528-F1
#
_cell.length_a   1.000
_cell.length_b   1.000
_cell.length_c   1.000
_cell.angle_alpha   90.00
_cell.angle_beta   90.00
_cell.angle_gamma   90.00
#
_symmetry.space_group_name_H-M   'P 1'
#
loop_
_entity.id
_entity.type
_entity.pdbx_description
1 polymer ?
#
loop_
_entity_poly.entity_id
_entity_poly.type
_entity_poly.pdbx_seq_one_letter_code
_entity_poly.pdbx_strand_id
1 'polypeptide(L)' 'MDTRALGQRVLAKAAARIGDADRLAKYLAVAPATLEVWLSGAEVPPVDAILRAVDLMIDERNSFTS' A
#
# COMPACT_ATOMS: atom_id res chain seq x y z
N MET A 1 -3.00 19.71 -2.61
CA MET A 1 -3.05 18.32 -3.09
C MET A 1 -3.45 17.46 -1.90
N ASP A 2 -4.55 16.73 -1.99
CA ASP A 2 -5.11 15.95 -0.87
C ASP A 2 -4.23 14.72 -0.56
N THR A 3 -3.46 14.77 0.52
CA THR A 3 -2.56 13.69 0.96
C THR A 3 -3.33 12.40 1.28
N ARG A 4 -4.58 12.52 1.73
CA ARG A 4 -5.51 11.41 1.93
C ARG A 4 -5.84 10.68 0.63
N ALA A 5 -6.28 11.42 -0.38
CA ALA A 5 -6.64 10.87 -1.69
C ALA A 5 -5.42 10.26 -2.40
N LEU A 6 -4.23 10.84 -2.21
CA LEU A 6 -2.98 10.26 -2.67
C LEU A 6 -2.71 8.92 -1.97
N GLY A 7 -2.74 8.88 -0.65
CA GLY A 7 -2.48 7.67 0.14
C GLY A 7 -3.44 6.53 -0.23
N GLN A 8 -4.73 6.84 -0.38
CA GLN A 8 -5.74 5.87 -0.83
C GLN A 8 -5.39 5.29 -2.21
N ARG A 9 -5.04 6.14 -3.18
CA ARG A 9 -4.70 5.70 -4.55
C ARG A 9 -3.43 4.85 -4.57
N VAL A 10 -2.42 5.22 -3.77
CA VAL A 10 -1.18 4.46 -3.63
C VAL A 10 -1.46 3.07 -3.07
N LEU A 11 -2.20 2.99 -1.95
CA LEU A 11 -2.54 1.72 -1.31
C LEU A 11 -3.40 0.83 -2.21
N ALA A 12 -4.38 1.40 -2.92
CA ALA A 12 -5.22 0.63 -3.86
C ALA A 12 -4.39 0.01 -4.99
N LYS A 13 -3.43 0.76 -5.54
CA LYS A 13 -2.51 0.24 -6.57
C LYS A 13 -1.56 -0.83 -6.02
N ALA A 14 -1.03 -0.61 -4.82
CA ALA A 14 -0.17 -1.59 -4.15
C ALA A 14 -0.90 -2.91 -3.86
N ALA A 15 -2.17 -2.84 -3.44
CA ALA A 15 -3.02 -4.02 -3.22
C ALA A 15 -3.23 -4.80 -4.52
N ALA A 16 -3.53 -4.11 -5.63
CA ALA A 16 -3.66 -4.73 -6.94
C ALA A 16 -2.34 -5.40 -7.41
N ARG A 17 -1.18 -4.82 -7.06
CA ARG A 17 0.14 -5.34 -7.45
C ARG A 17 0.54 -6.62 -6.72
N ILE A 18 0.23 -6.72 -5.42
CA ILE A 18 0.55 -7.90 -4.59
C ILE A 18 -0.53 -9.00 -4.66
N GLY A 19 -1.72 -8.64 -5.15
CA GLY A 19 -2.80 -9.54 -5.53
C GLY A 19 -4.11 -9.29 -4.77
N ASP A 20 -4.03 -8.81 -3.52
CA ASP A 20 -5.19 -8.54 -2.68
C ASP A 20 -4.84 -7.61 -1.50
N ALA A 21 -5.87 -7.10 -0.82
CA ALA A 21 -5.72 -6.19 0.31
C ALA A 21 -5.17 -6.89 1.57
N ASP A 22 -5.51 -8.16 1.83
CA ASP A 22 -4.98 -8.93 2.96
C ASP A 22 -3.46 -9.10 2.89
N ARG A 23 -2.93 -9.38 1.70
CA ARG A 23 -1.49 -9.43 1.45
C ARG A 23 -0.83 -8.08 1.65
N LEU A 24 -1.47 -6.99 1.22
CA LEU A 24 -0.95 -5.65 1.47
C LEU A 24 -0.93 -5.34 2.97
N ALA A 25 -1.97 -5.69 3.73
CA ALA A 25 -2.02 -5.47 5.18
C ALA A 25 -0.87 -6.20 5.88
N LYS A 26 -0.62 -7.46 5.49
CA LYS A 26 0.53 -8.25 5.98
C LYS A 26 1.87 -7.62 5.60
N TYR A 27 2.02 -7.18 4.35
CA TYR A 27 3.25 -6.52 3.86
C TYR A 27 3.55 -5.24 4.63
N LEU A 28 2.51 -4.43 4.91
CA LEU A 28 2.63 -3.20 5.69
C LEU A 28 2.72 -3.45 7.20
N ALA A 29 2.54 -4.70 7.66
CA ALA A 29 2.47 -5.10 9.06
C ALA A 29 1.37 -4.35 9.85
N VAL A 30 0.19 -4.21 9.26
CA VAL A 30 -0.98 -3.55 9.86
C VAL A 30 -2.18 -4.50 9.91
N ALA A 31 -3.15 -4.20 10.77
CA ALA A 31 -4.39 -4.97 10.80
C ALA A 31 -5.21 -4.75 9.51
N PRO A 32 -5.91 -5.77 8.98
CA PRO A 32 -6.75 -5.62 7.78
C PRO A 32 -7.77 -4.49 7.90
N ALA A 33 -8.44 -4.37 9.05
CA ALA A 33 -9.39 -3.30 9.33
C ALA A 33 -8.76 -1.89 9.23
N THR A 34 -7.51 -1.74 9.67
CA THR A 34 -6.78 -0.46 9.54
C THR A 34 -6.53 -0.12 8.07
N LEU A 35 -6.15 -1.11 7.26
CA LEU A 35 -5.97 -0.91 5.83
C LEU A 35 -7.30 -0.58 5.12
N GLU A 36 -8.41 -1.21 5.51
CA GLU A 36 -9.74 -0.89 4.97
C GLU A 36 -10.17 0.56 5.25
N VAL A 37 -9.91 1.06 6.46
CA VAL A 37 -10.17 2.47 6.83
C VAL A 37 -9.34 3.42 5.94
N TRP A 38 -8.10 3.07 5.64
CA TRP A 38 -7.26 3.84 4.72
C TRP A 38 -7.72 3.76 3.27
N LEU A 39 -8.14 2.59 2.80
CA LEU A 39 -8.63 2.36 1.45
C LEU A 39 -10.01 2.99 1.20
N SER A 40 -10.83 3.17 2.24
CA SER A 40 -12.09 3.92 2.17
C SER A 40 -11.88 5.45 2.20
N GLY A 41 -10.67 5.91 2.54
CA GLY A 41 -10.38 7.33 2.74
C GLY A 41 -10.95 7.89 4.05
N ALA A 42 -11.40 7.04 4.98
CA ALA A 42 -11.87 7.48 6.29
C ALA A 42 -10.73 8.05 7.15
N GLU A 43 -9.50 7.56 6.96
CA GLU A 43 -8.31 8.05 7.65
C GLU A 43 -7.14 8.27 6.68
N VAL A 44 -6.19 9.11 7.08
CA VAL A 44 -4.95 9.34 6.33
C VAL A 44 -3.92 8.29 6.74
N PRO A 45 -3.37 7.50 5.81
CA PRO A 45 -2.31 6.56 6.14
C PRO A 45 -1.05 7.32 6.60
N PRO A 46 -0.27 6.76 7.54
CA PRO A 46 1.02 7.31 7.90
C PRO A 46 1.98 7.28 6.70
N VAL A 47 2.90 8.24 6.65
CA VAL A 47 3.84 8.40 5.53
C VAL A 47 4.65 7.12 5.29
N ASP A 48 5.07 6.42 6.35
CA ASP A 48 5.84 5.18 6.23
C ASP A 48 5.07 4.06 5.52
N ALA A 49 3.75 3.97 5.73
CA ALA A 49 2.91 3.00 5.03
C ALA A 49 2.78 3.35 3.53
N ILE A 50 2.69 4.64 3.22
CA ILE A 50 2.67 5.14 1.84
C ILE A 50 4.00 4.82 1.14
N LEU A 51 5.14 5.09 1.78
CA LEU A 51 6.46 4.83 1.20
C LEU A 51 6.68 3.35 0.95
N ARG A 52 6.36 2.46 1.91
CA ARG A 52 6.45 1.00 1.70
C ARG A 52 5.54 0.51 0.57
N ALA A 53 4.33 1.05 0.47
CA ALA A 53 3.43 0.73 -0.63
C ALA A 53 3.97 1.22 -1.99
N VAL A 54 4.68 2.36 -2.01
CA VAL A 54 5.39 2.86 -3.19
C VAL A 54 6.57 1.95 -3.56
N ASP A 55 7.39 1.53 -2.59
CA ASP A 55 8.49 0.60 -2.82
C ASP A 55 8.00 -0.71 -3.45
N LEU A 56 6.92 -1.29 -2.92
CA LEU A 56 6.26 -2.47 -3.48
C LEU A 56 5.84 -2.31 -4.95
N MET A 57 5.46 -1.09 -5.37
CA MET A 57 5.08 -0.80 -6.74
C MET A 57 6.28 -0.57 -7.66
N ILE A 58 7.38 -0.03 -7.14
CA ILE A 58 8.61 0.28 -7.88
C ILE A 58 9.51 -0.95 -8.02
N ASP A 59 9.29 -2.00 -7.24
CA ASP A 59 10.04 -3.26 -7.32
C ASP A 59 9.80 -4.01 -8.65
N GLU A 60 10.53 -3.57 -9.67
CA GLU A 60 10.77 -4.23 -10.96
C GLU A 60 12.14 -4.95 -10.98
N ARG A 61 12.85 -5.05 -9.84
CA ARG A 61 14.23 -5.58 -9.78
C ARG A 61 14.44 -6.56 -8.64
N ASN A 62 14.06 -7.83 -8.89
CA ASN A 62 14.96 -8.95 -8.58
C ASN A 62 14.69 -10.24 -9.38
N SER A 63 14.36 -10.13 -10.67
CA SER A 63 14.37 -11.27 -11.61
C SER A 63 15.57 -11.26 -12.56
N PHE A 64 16.71 -10.72 -12.11
CA PHE A 64 17.98 -10.91 -12.81
C PHE A 64 19.02 -11.47 -11.83
N THR A 65 19.44 -12.70 -12.14
CA THR A 65 20.63 -13.43 -11.68
C THR A 65 20.58 -14.11 -10.30
N SER A 66 20.30 -15.41 -10.32
CA SER A 66 21.18 -16.43 -9.75
C SER A 66 21.15 -17.66 -10.63
#